data_AF-A0A2I2YYR3-F1
#
_entry.id   AF-A0A2I2YYR3-F1
#
_cell.length_a   1.000
_cell.length_b   1.000
_cell.length_c   1.000
_cell.angle_alpha   90.00
_cell.angle_beta   90.00
_cell.angle_gamma   90.00
#
_symmetry.space_group_name_H-M   'P 1'
#
loop_
_entity.id
_entity.type
_entity.pdbx_description
1 polymer ?
#
loop_
_entity_poly.entity_id
_entity_poly.type
_entity_poly.pdbx_seq_one_letter_code
_entity_poly.pdbx_strand_id
1 'polypeptide(L)'
;MILRPPRPCGTISALQKGYSQVLCQTLSERNSEITSLKNEGENLKRDNAITSGMVSSLQKDMLAKDEQVQQLKEEVSHLKSQNKDKDHQLEALGSRLEHFRSQVIKATYGRAKPFPDKPITDQQLIEKITQVTEDNINFQQKKWTLQKETQLSNSKQEETTENIEKLRTSLDSCQACMKISCCSHDLKKEVDLLQHLQVSPPVSGLQKVVLDVLRHALSWLEEVEQLLRDLGIPPSSPNKGYWDFFSHMVA
;
A
#
# COMPACT_ATOMS: atom_id res chain seq x y z
N MET A 1 100.96 -121.30 -30.68
CA MET A 1 100.17 -120.49 -29.73
C MET A 1 99.59 -119.31 -30.50
N ILE A 2 98.28 -119.32 -30.75
CA ILE A 2 97.60 -118.18 -31.41
C ILE A 2 97.31 -117.15 -30.31
N LEU A 3 98.13 -116.11 -30.24
CA LEU A 3 97.86 -114.94 -29.41
C LEU A 3 96.69 -114.17 -30.03
N ARG A 4 95.50 -114.36 -29.45
CA ARG A 4 94.32 -113.57 -29.78
C ARG A 4 94.57 -112.13 -29.28
N PRO A 5 94.44 -111.09 -30.12
CA PRO A 5 94.62 -109.72 -29.66
C PRO A 5 93.53 -109.36 -28.63
N PRO A 6 93.85 -108.51 -27.63
CA PRO A 6 92.91 -108.14 -26.59
C PRO A 6 91.76 -107.34 -27.19
N ARG A 7 90.51 -107.72 -26.84
CA ARG A 7 89.31 -107.00 -27.29
C ARG A 7 89.31 -105.58 -26.68
N PRO A 8 89.07 -104.52 -27.47
CA PRO A 8 89.02 -103.14 -26.97
C PRO A 8 87.66 -102.83 -26.30
N CYS A 9 87.34 -103.52 -25.20
CA CYS A 9 86.00 -103.47 -24.60
C CYS A 9 85.84 -102.39 -23.48
N GLY A 10 86.95 -101.85 -22.94
CA GLY A 10 86.93 -100.90 -21.80
C GLY A 10 86.85 -99.40 -22.16
N THR A 11 87.41 -98.98 -23.31
CA THR A 11 87.42 -97.57 -23.73
C THR A 11 86.08 -97.12 -24.32
N ILE A 12 85.42 -98.00 -25.07
CA ILE A 12 84.10 -97.72 -25.69
C ILE A 12 83.02 -97.55 -24.61
N SER A 13 83.05 -98.38 -23.57
CA SER A 13 82.08 -98.36 -22.47
C SER A 13 82.23 -97.09 -21.59
N ALA A 14 83.45 -96.62 -21.33
CA ALA A 14 83.69 -95.36 -20.63
C ALA A 14 83.21 -94.14 -21.44
N LEU A 15 83.45 -94.15 -22.76
CA LEU A 15 83.00 -93.07 -23.66
C LEU A 15 81.46 -93.03 -23.76
N GLN A 16 80.81 -94.20 -23.90
CA GLN A 16 79.34 -94.32 -23.87
C GLN A 16 78.76 -93.81 -22.56
N LYS A 17 79.39 -94.13 -21.42
CA LYS A 17 78.95 -93.67 -20.10
C LYS A 17 79.08 -92.15 -19.95
N GLY A 18 80.21 -91.57 -20.39
CA GLY A 18 80.41 -90.12 -20.39
C GLY A 18 79.43 -89.37 -21.31
N TYR A 19 79.21 -89.88 -22.53
CA TYR A 19 78.22 -89.34 -23.46
C TYR A 19 76.80 -89.41 -22.88
N SER A 20 76.41 -90.55 -22.31
CA SER A 20 75.10 -90.71 -21.66
C SER A 20 74.92 -89.74 -20.50
N GLN A 21 75.95 -89.52 -19.67
CA GLN A 21 75.88 -88.60 -18.54
C GLN A 21 75.69 -87.14 -19.00
N VAL A 22 76.50 -86.70 -19.97
CA VAL A 22 76.39 -85.34 -20.53
C VAL A 22 75.04 -85.13 -21.20
N LEU A 23 74.56 -86.12 -21.94
CA LEU A 23 73.24 -86.08 -22.58
C LEU A 23 72.12 -85.99 -21.55
N CYS A 24 72.14 -86.82 -20.50
CA CYS A 24 71.16 -86.77 -19.41
C CYS A 24 71.17 -85.42 -18.69
N GLN A 25 72.34 -84.86 -18.39
CA GLN A 25 72.48 -83.55 -17.75
C GLN A 25 71.88 -82.44 -18.63
N THR A 26 72.25 -82.40 -19.92
CA THR A 26 71.76 -81.41 -20.88
C THR A 26 70.23 -81.51 -21.04
N LEU A 27 69.69 -82.73 -21.14
CA LEU A 27 68.24 -82.94 -21.23
C LEU A 27 67.51 -82.49 -19.95
N SER A 28 68.09 -82.74 -18.78
CA SER A 28 67.53 -82.32 -17.49
C SER A 28 67.50 -80.79 -17.35
N GLU A 29 68.58 -80.11 -17.75
CA GLU A 29 68.67 -78.65 -17.75
C GLU A 29 67.64 -78.04 -18.71
N ARG A 30 67.57 -78.54 -19.95
CA ARG A 30 66.56 -78.12 -20.94
C ARG A 30 65.14 -78.35 -20.44
N ASN A 31 64.84 -79.48 -19.81
CA ASN A 31 63.51 -79.75 -19.24
C ASN A 31 63.15 -78.79 -18.10
N SER A 32 64.14 -78.41 -17.28
CA SER A 32 63.95 -77.42 -16.21
C SER A 32 63.66 -76.04 -16.79
N GLU A 33 64.39 -75.64 -17.83
CA GLU A 33 64.18 -74.39 -18.56
C GLU A 33 62.81 -74.35 -19.26
N ILE A 34 62.40 -75.44 -19.93
CA ILE A 34 61.06 -75.58 -20.53
C ILE A 34 59.97 -75.40 -19.47
N THR A 35 60.15 -75.98 -18.28
CA THR A 35 59.19 -75.85 -17.18
C THR A 35 59.13 -74.41 -16.67
N SER A 36 60.26 -73.73 -16.54
CA SER A 36 60.34 -72.32 -16.14
C SER A 36 59.65 -71.40 -17.16
N LEU A 37 60.00 -71.52 -18.44
CA LEU A 37 59.42 -70.73 -19.52
C LEU A 37 57.91 -70.96 -19.65
N LYS A 38 57.45 -72.20 -19.45
CA LYS A 38 56.03 -72.52 -19.43
C LYS A 38 55.30 -71.80 -18.30
N ASN A 39 55.87 -71.80 -17.09
CA ASN A 39 55.30 -71.10 -15.94
C ASN A 39 55.27 -69.58 -16.14
N GLU A 40 56.34 -69.01 -16.70
CA GLU A 40 56.42 -67.59 -17.04
C GLU A 40 55.38 -67.22 -18.10
N GLY A 41 55.20 -68.04 -19.14
CA GLY A 41 54.15 -67.84 -20.14
C GLY A 41 52.74 -67.88 -19.56
N GLU A 42 52.45 -68.80 -18.64
CA GLU A 42 51.15 -68.84 -17.94
C GLU A 42 50.95 -67.62 -17.01
N ASN A 43 52.02 -67.12 -16.37
CA ASN A 43 51.96 -65.89 -15.57
C ASN A 43 51.69 -64.67 -16.44
N LEU A 44 52.43 -64.48 -17.53
CA LEU A 44 52.21 -63.39 -18.49
C LEU A 44 50.78 -63.41 -19.07
N LYS A 45 50.24 -64.60 -19.35
CA LYS A 45 48.86 -64.76 -19.82
C LYS A 45 47.85 -64.28 -18.78
N ARG A 46 48.07 -64.58 -17.50
CA ARG A 46 47.22 -64.12 -16.39
C ARG A 46 47.32 -62.60 -16.22
N ASP A 47 48.53 -62.05 -16.23
CA ASP A 47 48.76 -60.61 -16.07
C ASP A 47 48.17 -59.81 -17.24
N ASN A 48 48.26 -60.33 -18.46
CA ASN A 48 47.64 -59.74 -19.63
C ASN A 48 46.10 -59.73 -19.51
N ALA A 49 45.50 -60.81 -19.01
CA ALA A 49 44.05 -60.87 -18.77
C ALA A 49 43.59 -59.85 -17.71
N ILE A 50 44.34 -59.71 -16.61
CA ILE A 50 44.07 -58.71 -15.57
C ILE A 50 44.19 -57.29 -16.15
N THR A 51 45.28 -57.01 -16.85
CA THR A 51 45.55 -55.69 -17.45
C THR A 51 44.47 -55.33 -18.46
N SER A 52 44.06 -56.26 -19.32
CA SER A 52 42.97 -56.06 -20.29
C SER A 52 41.64 -55.75 -19.59
N GLY A 53 41.34 -56.43 -18.48
CA GLY A 53 40.17 -56.14 -17.65
C GLY A 53 40.20 -54.73 -17.04
N MET A 54 41.34 -54.31 -16.50
CA MET A 54 41.52 -52.95 -15.95
C MET A 54 41.37 -51.88 -17.02
N VAL A 55 41.98 -52.06 -18.20
CA VAL A 55 41.84 -51.13 -19.33
C VAL A 55 40.38 -50.99 -19.75
N SER A 56 39.65 -52.12 -19.81
CA SER A 56 38.22 -52.10 -20.15
C SER A 56 37.38 -51.36 -19.11
N SER A 57 37.71 -51.50 -17.82
CA SER A 57 37.04 -50.75 -16.75
C SER A 57 37.32 -49.26 -16.83
N LEU A 58 38.60 -48.88 -16.99
CA LEU A 58 39.01 -47.48 -17.12
C LEU A 58 38.38 -46.81 -18.36
N GLN A 59 38.25 -47.54 -19.48
CA GLN A 59 37.55 -47.04 -20.66
C GLN A 59 36.08 -46.73 -20.38
N LYS A 60 35.38 -47.59 -19.63
CA LYS A 60 33.98 -47.33 -19.23
C LYS A 60 33.88 -46.12 -18.31
N ASP A 61 34.76 -46.03 -17.32
CA ASP A 61 34.77 -44.91 -16.37
C ASP A 61 35.08 -43.58 -17.06
N MET A 62 36.01 -43.59 -18.03
CA MET A 62 36.34 -42.42 -18.84
C MET A 62 35.13 -41.93 -19.64
N LEU A 63 34.40 -42.84 -20.31
CA LEU A 63 33.18 -42.48 -21.05
C LEU A 63 32.10 -41.89 -20.13
N ALA A 64 31.88 -42.50 -18.95
CA ALA A 64 30.93 -42.00 -17.97
C ALA A 64 31.33 -40.61 -17.44
N LYS A 65 32.63 -40.36 -17.26
CA LYS A 65 33.15 -39.06 -16.84
C LYS A 65 33.04 -38.01 -17.94
N ASP A 66 33.28 -38.37 -19.19
CA ASP A 66 33.08 -37.47 -20.33
C ASP A 66 31.61 -37.03 -20.44
N GLU A 67 30.66 -37.94 -20.24
CA GLU A 67 29.23 -37.62 -20.23
C GLU A 67 28.87 -36.65 -19.08
N GLN A 68 29.39 -36.89 -17.87
CA GLN A 68 29.21 -35.96 -16.74
C GLN A 68 29.78 -34.56 -17.03
N VAL A 69 30.94 -34.49 -17.69
CA VAL A 69 31.56 -33.21 -18.06
C VAL A 69 30.71 -32.46 -19.09
N GLN A 70 30.10 -33.14 -20.06
CA GLN A 70 29.19 -32.49 -21.01
C GLN A 70 27.93 -31.96 -20.33
N GLN A 71 27.32 -32.75 -19.45
CA GLN A 71 26.13 -32.32 -18.68
C GLN A 71 26.44 -31.08 -17.82
N LEU A 72 27.55 -31.09 -17.09
CA LEU A 72 27.99 -29.94 -16.28
C LEU A 72 28.25 -28.70 -17.15
N LYS A 73 28.81 -28.88 -18.35
CA LYS A 73 29.07 -27.79 -19.29
C LYS A 73 27.77 -27.14 -19.78
N GLU A 74 26.75 -27.94 -20.06
CA GLU A 74 25.42 -27.45 -20.42
C GLU A 74 24.75 -26.71 -19.26
N GLU A 75 24.82 -27.27 -18.06
CA GLU A 75 24.28 -26.64 -16.85
C GLU A 75 24.95 -25.29 -16.56
N VAL A 76 26.28 -25.20 -16.65
CA VAL A 76 27.02 -23.95 -16.50
C VAL A 76 26.60 -22.92 -17.54
N SER A 77 26.41 -23.33 -18.80
CA SER A 77 25.93 -22.45 -19.86
C SER A 77 24.53 -21.92 -19.57
N HIS A 78 23.62 -22.80 -19.11
CA HIS A 78 22.27 -22.46 -18.73
C HIS A 78 22.24 -21.46 -17.56
N LEU A 79 22.96 -21.74 -16.47
CA LEU A 79 23.06 -20.86 -15.31
C LEU A 79 23.67 -19.51 -15.67
N LYS A 80 24.68 -19.47 -16.54
CA LYS A 80 25.26 -18.22 -17.05
C LYS A 80 24.25 -17.38 -17.82
N SER A 81 23.39 -18.01 -18.62
CA SER A 81 22.30 -17.31 -19.31
C SER A 81 21.26 -16.76 -18.33
N GLN A 82 20.87 -17.56 -17.34
CA GLN A 82 19.91 -17.12 -16.32
C GLN A 82 20.46 -15.95 -15.47
N ASN A 83 21.75 -15.99 -15.10
CA ASN A 83 22.36 -14.89 -14.36
C ASN A 83 22.35 -13.60 -15.17
N LYS A 84 22.70 -13.66 -16.46
CA LYS A 84 22.59 -12.50 -17.34
C LYS A 84 21.17 -11.95 -17.36
N ASP A 85 20.15 -12.78 -17.52
CA ASP A 85 18.76 -12.32 -17.53
C ASP A 85 18.38 -11.62 -16.21
N LYS A 86 18.74 -12.21 -15.06
CA LYS A 86 18.53 -11.60 -13.74
C LYS A 86 19.26 -10.26 -13.59
N ASP A 87 20.47 -10.12 -14.12
CA ASP A 87 21.21 -8.86 -14.10
C ASP A 87 20.46 -7.75 -14.88
N HIS A 88 19.92 -8.08 -16.06
CA HIS A 88 19.11 -7.12 -16.83
C HIS A 88 17.81 -6.73 -16.08
N GLN A 89 17.17 -7.70 -15.41
CA GLN A 89 15.99 -7.42 -14.59
C GLN A 89 16.32 -6.49 -13.42
N LEU A 90 17.45 -6.71 -12.75
CA LEU A 90 17.92 -5.86 -11.65
C LEU A 90 18.20 -4.43 -12.12
N GLU A 91 18.84 -4.26 -13.28
CA GLU A 91 19.10 -2.93 -13.86
C GLU A 91 17.79 -2.18 -14.20
N ALA A 92 16.82 -2.89 -14.78
CA ALA A 92 15.50 -2.33 -15.07
C ALA A 92 14.75 -1.92 -13.79
N LEU A 93 14.80 -2.73 -12.74
CA LEU A 93 14.23 -2.40 -11.44
C LEU A 93 14.94 -1.21 -10.78
N GLY A 94 16.27 -1.14 -10.85
CA GLY A 94 17.05 0.00 -10.36
C GLY A 94 16.63 1.30 -11.04
N SER A 95 16.48 1.29 -12.37
CA SER A 95 16.01 2.45 -13.15
C SER A 95 14.61 2.90 -12.75
N ARG A 96 13.69 1.94 -12.52
CA ARG A 96 12.33 2.24 -12.05
C ARG A 96 12.32 2.84 -10.65
N LEU A 97 13.16 2.33 -9.75
CA LEU A 97 13.29 2.85 -8.39
C LEU A 97 13.80 4.29 -8.38
N GLU A 98 14.81 4.60 -9.20
CA GLU A 98 15.32 5.98 -9.34
C GLU A 98 14.28 6.94 -9.93
N HIS A 99 13.51 6.48 -10.91
CA HIS A 99 12.40 7.27 -11.45
C HIS A 99 11.34 7.56 -10.38
N PHE A 100 10.94 6.54 -9.61
CA PHE A 100 10.01 6.69 -8.51
C PHE A 100 10.54 7.66 -7.45
N ARG A 101 11.79 7.51 -7.03
CA ARG A 101 12.48 8.42 -6.11
C ARG A 101 12.40 9.87 -6.60
N SER A 102 12.68 10.12 -7.88
CA SER A 102 12.59 11.45 -8.47
C SER A 102 11.18 12.05 -8.38
N GLN A 103 10.14 11.23 -8.62
CA GLN A 103 8.75 11.67 -8.48
C GLN A 103 8.39 12.02 -7.04
N VAL A 104 8.81 11.20 -6.07
CA VAL A 104 8.57 11.47 -4.65
C VAL A 104 9.25 12.76 -4.20
N ILE A 105 10.50 13.01 -4.64
CA ILE A 105 11.20 14.27 -4.37
C ILE A 105 10.42 15.47 -4.96
N LYS A 106 9.93 15.37 -6.20
CA LYS A 106 9.13 16.42 -6.83
C LYS A 106 7.80 16.67 -6.11
N ALA A 107 7.13 15.62 -5.63
CA ALA A 107 5.87 15.75 -4.91
C ALA A 107 6.07 16.37 -3.52
N THR A 108 7.17 16.05 -2.83
CA THR A 108 7.45 16.50 -1.46
C THR A 108 8.08 17.89 -1.38
N TYR A 109 8.96 18.22 -2.33
CA TYR A 109 9.68 19.50 -2.36
C TYR A 109 9.20 20.45 -3.47
N GLY A 110 8.29 20.00 -4.34
CA GLY A 110 7.81 20.78 -5.47
C GLY A 110 8.80 20.85 -6.62
N ARG A 111 8.69 21.91 -7.43
CA ARG A 111 9.47 22.09 -8.68
C ARG A 111 10.94 22.46 -8.42
N ALA A 112 11.28 22.96 -7.23
CA ALA A 112 12.62 23.39 -6.86
C ALA A 112 13.21 22.45 -5.81
N LYS A 113 14.38 21.87 -6.11
CA LYS A 113 15.11 21.04 -5.16
C LYS A 113 15.72 21.95 -4.07
N PRO A 114 15.65 21.59 -2.77
CA PRO A 114 16.18 22.42 -1.69
C PRO A 114 17.68 22.66 -1.78
N PHE A 115 18.40 21.70 -2.39
CA PHE A 115 19.85 21.76 -2.60
C PHE A 115 20.17 21.29 -4.02
N PRO A 116 20.59 22.19 -4.93
CA PRO A 116 20.96 21.81 -6.29
C PRO A 116 22.16 20.86 -6.30
N ASP A 117 23.15 21.11 -5.42
CA ASP A 117 24.45 20.42 -5.48
C ASP A 117 24.56 19.17 -4.60
N LYS A 118 23.57 18.91 -3.72
CA LYS A 118 23.61 17.77 -2.80
C LYS A 118 22.55 16.72 -3.16
N PRO A 119 22.89 15.43 -3.27
CA PRO A 119 21.88 14.39 -3.37
C PRO A 119 21.03 14.39 -2.09
N ILE A 120 19.70 14.38 -2.26
CA ILE A 120 18.79 14.20 -1.12
C ILE A 120 18.99 12.77 -0.63
N THR A 121 19.12 12.60 0.68
CA THR A 121 19.26 11.27 1.30
C THR A 121 17.89 10.64 1.55
N ASP A 122 17.85 9.32 1.68
CA ASP A 122 16.60 8.58 1.94
C ASP A 122 15.97 9.02 3.26
N GLN A 123 16.80 9.23 4.28
CA GLN A 123 16.36 9.71 5.58
C GLN A 123 15.65 11.08 5.49
N GLN A 124 16.25 12.03 4.76
CA GLN A 124 15.64 13.35 4.55
C GLN A 124 14.34 13.28 3.75
N LEU A 125 14.23 12.34 2.82
CA LEU A 125 13.02 12.13 2.05
C LEU A 125 11.91 11.56 2.95
N ILE A 126 12.23 10.55 3.75
CA ILE A 126 11.30 9.93 4.72
C ILE A 126 10.80 10.97 5.71
N GLU A 127 11.71 11.73 6.33
CA GLU A 127 11.34 12.77 7.30
C GLU A 127 10.39 13.81 6.67
N LYS A 128 10.67 14.24 5.44
CA LYS A 128 9.79 15.19 4.74
C LYS A 128 8.43 14.60 4.39
N ILE A 129 8.37 13.34 3.94
CA ILE A 129 7.10 12.64 3.67
C ILE A 129 6.28 12.55 4.96
N THR A 130 6.91 12.16 6.08
CA THR A 130 6.26 12.09 7.38
C THR A 130 5.69 13.45 7.78
N GLN A 131 6.49 14.52 7.67
CA GLN A 131 6.02 15.87 7.99
C GLN A 131 4.82 16.30 7.12
N VAL A 132 4.91 16.11 5.80
CA VAL A 132 3.80 16.48 4.88
C VAL A 132 2.54 15.66 5.18
N THR A 133 2.70 14.41 5.58
CA THR A 133 1.59 13.53 5.95
C THR A 133 0.92 14.02 7.24
N GLU A 134 1.70 14.37 8.25
CA GLU A 134 1.21 14.94 9.51
C GLU A 134 0.50 16.28 9.28
N ASP A 135 1.10 17.17 8.49
CA ASP A 135 0.51 18.46 8.11
C ASP A 135 -0.84 18.28 7.40
N ASN A 136 -0.94 17.30 6.49
CA ASN A 136 -2.18 17.00 5.80
C ASN A 136 -3.27 16.45 6.75
N ILE A 137 -2.91 15.59 7.71
CA ILE A 137 -3.85 15.09 8.73
C ILE A 137 -4.39 16.26 9.56
N ASN A 138 -3.49 17.11 10.06
CA ASN A 138 -3.84 18.30 10.83
C ASN A 138 -4.74 19.25 10.03
N PHE A 139 -4.43 19.46 8.75
CA PHE A 139 -5.24 20.29 7.86
C PHE A 139 -6.65 19.71 7.66
N GLN A 140 -6.79 18.41 7.41
CA GLN A 140 -8.10 17.77 7.25
C GLN A 140 -8.93 17.84 8.54
N GLN A 141 -8.30 17.65 9.70
CA GLN A 141 -8.97 17.81 10.99
C GLN A 141 -9.47 19.24 11.19
N LYS A 142 -8.63 20.25 10.92
CA LYS A 142 -9.03 21.67 11.00
C LYS A 142 -10.17 22.00 10.04
N LYS A 143 -10.10 21.50 8.80
CA LYS A 143 -11.16 21.64 7.80
C LYS A 143 -12.49 21.05 8.29
N TRP A 144 -12.46 19.85 8.87
CA TRP A 144 -13.64 19.20 9.43
C TRP A 144 -14.29 20.03 10.55
N THR A 145 -13.47 20.51 11.50
CA THR A 145 -13.95 21.34 12.61
C THR A 145 -14.60 22.63 12.10
N LEU A 146 -13.94 23.36 11.20
CA LEU A 146 -14.48 24.61 10.63
C LEU A 146 -15.77 24.37 9.84
N GLN A 147 -15.87 23.26 9.11
CA GLN A 147 -17.08 22.91 8.38
C GLN A 147 -18.25 22.66 9.34
N LYS A 148 -18.01 21.96 10.46
CA LYS A 148 -19.03 21.71 11.50
C LYS A 148 -19.49 23.01 12.18
N GLU A 149 -18.55 23.89 12.52
CA GLU A 149 -18.86 25.20 13.11
C GLU A 149 -19.66 26.08 12.16
N THR A 150 -19.29 26.08 10.86
CA THR A 150 -20.01 26.84 9.82
C THR A 150 -21.46 26.34 9.67
N GLN A 151 -21.67 25.01 9.64
CA GLN A 151 -23.01 24.43 9.57
C GLN A 151 -23.87 24.80 10.79
N LEU A 152 -23.28 24.72 11.99
CA LEU A 152 -23.97 25.09 13.22
C LEU A 152 -24.31 26.60 13.25
N SER A 153 -23.39 27.44 12.81
CA SER A 153 -23.60 28.89 12.74
C SER A 153 -24.68 29.26 11.73
N ASN A 154 -24.69 28.62 10.56
CA ASN A 154 -25.71 28.84 9.54
C ASN A 154 -27.11 28.46 10.05
N SER A 155 -27.24 27.29 10.70
CA SER A 155 -28.51 26.86 11.28
C SER A 155 -29.03 27.85 12.34
N LYS A 156 -28.16 28.34 13.22
CA LYS A 156 -28.54 29.36 14.22
C LYS A 156 -28.94 30.69 13.59
N GLN A 157 -28.24 31.10 12.53
CA GLN A 157 -28.55 32.33 11.81
C GLN A 157 -29.90 32.20 11.09
N GLU A 158 -30.16 31.08 10.41
CA GLU A 158 -31.42 30.79 9.74
C GLU A 158 -32.60 30.82 10.71
N GLU A 159 -32.47 30.14 11.85
CA GLU A 159 -33.46 30.18 12.94
C GLU A 159 -33.71 31.63 13.40
N THR A 160 -32.65 32.42 13.60
CA THR A 160 -32.79 33.82 14.02
C THR A 160 -33.50 34.65 12.95
N THR A 161 -33.18 34.47 11.67
CA THR A 161 -33.85 35.17 10.56
C THR A 161 -35.32 34.78 10.44
N GLU A 162 -35.66 33.50 10.61
CA GLU A 162 -37.05 33.03 10.57
C GLU A 162 -37.86 33.64 11.73
N ASN A 163 -37.28 33.68 12.94
CA ASN A 163 -37.92 34.29 14.11
C ASN A 163 -38.12 35.81 13.95
N ILE A 164 -37.17 36.52 13.32
CA ILE A 164 -37.32 37.94 13.01
C ILE A 164 -38.46 38.17 12.01
N GLU A 165 -38.56 37.37 10.95
CA GLU A 165 -39.64 37.50 9.95
C GLU A 165 -41.02 37.15 10.53
N LYS A 166 -41.10 36.17 11.44
CA LYS A 166 -42.34 35.89 12.20
C LYS A 166 -42.78 37.09 13.04
N LEU A 167 -41.84 37.67 13.80
CA LEU A 167 -42.13 38.85 14.62
C LEU A 167 -42.54 40.05 13.74
N ARG A 168 -41.85 40.25 12.62
CA ARG A 168 -42.17 41.31 11.65
C ARG A 168 -43.57 41.16 11.08
N THR A 169 -43.94 39.96 10.63
CA THR A 169 -45.28 39.69 10.08
C THR A 169 -46.37 39.97 11.12
N SER A 170 -46.16 39.56 12.38
CA SER A 170 -47.09 39.84 13.47
C SER A 170 -47.20 41.34 13.78
N LEU A 171 -46.08 42.06 13.72
CA LEU A 171 -46.08 43.52 13.87
C LEU A 171 -46.78 44.21 12.70
N ASP A 172 -46.60 43.76 11.47
CA ASP A 172 -47.29 44.29 10.29
C ASP A 172 -48.82 44.13 10.42
N SER A 173 -49.29 43.01 10.98
CA SER A 173 -50.71 42.83 11.33
C SER A 173 -51.19 43.88 12.34
N CYS A 174 -50.44 44.10 13.42
CA CYS A 174 -50.76 45.14 14.41
C CYS A 174 -50.80 46.54 13.77
N GLN A 175 -49.84 46.85 12.88
CA GLN A 175 -49.79 48.13 12.17
C GLN A 175 -50.96 48.29 11.19
N ALA A 176 -51.36 47.22 10.50
CA ALA A 176 -52.50 47.24 9.59
C ALA A 176 -53.81 47.54 10.34
N CYS A 177 -54.02 46.94 11.53
CA CYS A 177 -55.14 47.26 12.40
C CYS A 177 -55.20 48.77 12.69
N MET A 178 -54.07 49.36 13.08
CA MET A 178 -53.96 50.79 13.38
C MET A 178 -54.27 51.71 12.19
N LYS A 179 -53.93 51.30 10.96
CA LYS A 179 -54.09 52.14 9.76
C LYS A 179 -55.50 52.18 9.18
N ILE A 180 -56.26 51.08 9.28
CA ILE A 180 -57.48 50.91 8.46
C ILE A 180 -58.76 51.32 9.21
N SER A 181 -58.89 51.05 10.52
CA SER A 181 -60.08 51.47 11.30
C SER A 181 -60.03 51.16 12.82
N CYS A 182 -58.84 51.09 13.43
CA CYS A 182 -58.65 50.34 14.69
C CYS A 182 -59.57 50.69 15.86
N CYS A 183 -60.28 49.71 16.39
CA CYS A 183 -60.78 49.79 17.77
C CYS A 183 -59.80 49.12 18.74
N SER A 184 -59.83 49.53 20.02
CA SER A 184 -59.00 48.95 21.08
C SER A 184 -59.08 47.43 21.16
N HIS A 185 -60.25 46.86 20.88
CA HIS A 185 -60.48 45.42 20.86
C HIS A 185 -59.64 44.69 19.81
N ASP A 186 -59.59 45.20 18.57
CA ASP A 186 -58.85 44.55 17.48
C ASP A 186 -57.34 44.63 17.71
N LEU A 187 -56.83 45.79 18.16
CA LEU A 187 -55.41 45.92 18.50
C LEU A 187 -55.03 45.01 19.67
N LYS A 188 -55.87 44.93 20.70
CA LYS A 188 -55.65 44.06 21.85
C LYS A 188 -55.53 42.59 21.46
N LYS A 189 -56.40 42.12 20.56
CA LYS A 189 -56.34 40.76 20.01
C LYS A 189 -55.00 40.50 19.29
N GLU A 190 -54.55 41.42 18.43
CA GLU A 190 -53.27 41.25 17.73
C GLU A 190 -52.06 41.35 18.68
N VAL A 191 -52.12 42.21 19.70
CA VAL A 191 -51.10 42.30 20.75
C VAL A 191 -51.01 41.01 21.56
N ASP A 192 -52.14 40.39 21.90
CA ASP A 192 -52.19 39.10 22.59
C ASP A 192 -51.57 37.98 21.71
N LEU A 193 -51.84 37.98 20.40
CA LEU A 193 -51.19 37.06 19.45
C LEU A 193 -49.67 37.27 19.40
N LEU A 194 -49.21 38.52 19.33
CA LEU A 194 -47.78 38.86 19.33
C LEU A 194 -47.10 38.46 20.65
N GLN A 195 -47.81 38.60 21.79
CA GLN A 195 -47.29 38.21 23.11
C GLN A 195 -47.05 36.70 23.23
N HIS A 196 -47.89 35.90 22.58
CA HIS A 196 -47.79 34.44 22.61
C HIS A 196 -46.99 33.86 21.45
N LEU A 197 -46.48 34.72 20.54
CA LEU A 197 -45.60 34.29 19.46
C LEU A 197 -44.30 33.70 20.03
N GLN A 198 -43.99 32.47 19.64
CA GLN A 198 -42.75 31.81 20.02
C GLN A 198 -41.60 32.39 19.19
N VAL A 199 -40.63 33.01 19.86
CA VAL A 199 -39.40 33.52 19.26
C VAL A 199 -38.18 32.98 20.02
N SER A 200 -37.06 32.85 19.33
CA SER A 200 -35.80 32.41 19.93
C SER A 200 -35.25 33.45 20.94
N PRO A 201 -34.38 33.03 21.89
CA PRO A 201 -33.82 33.94 22.89
C PRO A 201 -33.19 35.23 22.33
N PRO A 202 -32.43 35.21 21.21
CA PRO A 202 -31.87 36.43 20.61
C PRO A 202 -32.92 37.47 20.18
N VAL A 203 -34.12 37.02 19.80
CA VAL A 203 -35.21 37.88 19.28
C VAL A 203 -36.21 38.29 20.37
N SER A 204 -36.23 37.57 21.50
CA SER A 204 -37.13 37.82 22.63
C SER A 204 -37.06 39.25 23.19
N GLY A 205 -35.86 39.83 23.25
CA GLY A 205 -35.68 41.22 23.69
C GLY A 205 -36.37 42.22 22.76
N LEU A 206 -36.33 41.98 21.45
CA LEU A 206 -37.01 42.82 20.46
C LEU A 206 -38.53 42.66 20.55
N GLN A 207 -39.02 41.43 20.67
CA GLN A 207 -40.46 41.17 20.89
C GLN A 207 -40.98 41.93 22.10
N LYS A 208 -40.23 41.93 23.21
CA LYS A 208 -40.61 42.67 24.42
C LYS A 208 -40.73 44.18 24.16
N VAL A 209 -39.74 44.79 23.51
CA VAL A 209 -39.78 46.23 23.19
C VAL A 209 -40.98 46.56 22.31
N VAL A 210 -41.27 45.73 21.31
CA VAL A 210 -42.43 45.89 20.42
C VAL A 210 -43.74 45.81 21.22
N LEU A 211 -43.87 44.83 22.12
CA LEU A 211 -45.05 44.69 22.99
C LEU A 211 -45.24 45.90 23.91
N ASP A 212 -44.16 46.41 24.51
CA ASP A 212 -44.23 47.56 25.41
C ASP A 212 -44.73 48.82 24.67
N VAL A 213 -44.24 49.05 23.44
CA VAL A 213 -44.73 50.15 22.58
C VAL A 213 -46.19 49.97 22.20
N LEU A 214 -46.58 48.76 21.74
CA LEU A 214 -47.95 48.49 21.32
C LEU A 214 -48.94 48.57 22.48
N ARG A 215 -48.56 48.12 23.69
CA ARG A 215 -49.37 48.25 24.90
C ARG A 215 -49.58 49.70 25.30
N HIS A 216 -48.56 50.55 25.15
CA HIS A 216 -48.70 51.98 25.40
C HIS A 216 -49.66 52.62 24.38
N ALA A 217 -49.51 52.29 23.10
CA ALA A 217 -50.44 52.76 22.05
C ALA A 217 -51.88 52.26 22.28
N LEU A 218 -52.04 51.02 22.75
CA LEU A 218 -53.34 50.44 23.09
C LEU A 218 -53.99 51.16 24.28
N SER A 219 -53.25 51.42 25.36
CA SER A 219 -53.75 52.19 26.52
C SER A 219 -54.26 53.56 26.09
N TRP A 220 -53.49 54.25 25.25
CA TRP A 220 -53.90 55.55 24.71
C TRP A 220 -55.19 55.44 23.87
N LEU A 221 -55.31 54.41 23.03
CA LEU A 221 -56.52 54.17 22.25
C LEU A 221 -57.73 53.85 23.14
N GLU A 222 -57.57 52.99 24.15
CA GLU A 222 -58.61 52.64 25.12
C GLU A 222 -59.12 53.89 25.88
N GLU A 223 -58.21 54.77 26.31
CA GLU A 223 -58.53 56.04 26.97
C GLU A 223 -59.30 57.00 26.06
N VAL A 224 -58.84 57.17 24.81
CA VAL A 224 -59.52 58.05 23.84
C VAL A 224 -60.91 57.53 23.50
N GLU A 225 -61.06 56.22 23.27
CA GLU A 225 -62.37 55.62 23.04
C GLU A 225 -63.30 55.79 24.24
N GLN A 226 -62.78 55.72 25.46
CA GLN A 226 -63.55 55.93 26.67
C GLN A 226 -64.02 57.39 26.79
N LEU A 227 -63.14 58.36 26.53
CA LEU A 227 -63.50 59.78 26.52
C LEU A 227 -64.58 60.09 25.47
N LEU A 228 -64.49 59.50 24.27
CA LEU A 228 -65.51 59.66 23.23
C LEU A 228 -66.86 59.06 23.66
N ARG A 229 -66.84 57.89 24.32
CA ARG A 229 -68.05 57.29 24.93
C ARG A 229 -68.65 58.22 25.98
N ASP A 230 -67.83 58.78 26.86
CA ASP A 230 -68.27 59.67 27.94
C ASP A 230 -68.87 60.99 27.41
N LEU A 231 -68.40 61.47 26.25
CA LEU A 231 -68.95 62.63 25.54
C LEU A 231 -70.22 62.32 24.72
N GLY A 232 -70.70 61.07 24.77
CA GLY A 232 -71.93 60.65 24.07
C GLY A 232 -71.76 60.48 22.56
N ILE A 233 -70.53 60.36 22.06
CA ILE A 233 -70.25 60.05 20.65
C ILE A 233 -70.29 58.52 20.53
N PRO A 234 -71.28 57.93 19.83
CA PRO A 234 -71.33 56.48 19.64
C PRO A 234 -70.31 56.03 18.58
N PRO A 235 -69.75 54.82 18.69
CA PRO A 235 -68.83 54.28 17.68
C PRO A 235 -69.56 54.06 16.35
N SER A 236 -68.85 54.23 15.23
CA SER A 236 -69.38 54.07 13.87
C SER A 236 -69.95 52.66 13.63
N SER A 237 -69.36 51.63 14.26
CA SER A 237 -70.00 50.33 14.52
C SER A 237 -69.24 49.59 15.65
N PRO A 238 -69.78 48.50 16.25
CA PRO A 238 -69.05 47.72 17.26
C PRO A 238 -67.69 47.17 16.79
N ASN A 239 -67.52 47.00 15.47
CA ASN A 239 -66.34 46.43 14.82
C ASN A 239 -65.57 47.44 13.93
N LYS A 240 -65.96 48.72 13.95
CA LYS A 240 -65.24 49.81 13.26
C LYS A 240 -65.15 50.94 14.25
N GLY A 241 -63.96 51.14 14.80
CA GLY A 241 -63.70 52.13 15.84
C GLY A 241 -64.05 53.57 15.42
N TYR A 242 -63.65 54.53 16.25
CA TYR A 242 -63.98 55.94 16.03
C TYR A 242 -63.21 56.61 14.88
N TRP A 243 -62.24 55.91 14.26
CA TRP A 243 -61.37 56.50 13.22
C TRP A 243 -62.07 56.85 11.92
N ASP A 244 -63.16 56.18 11.55
CA ASP A 244 -63.98 56.59 10.40
C ASP A 244 -64.57 58.01 10.62
N PHE A 245 -64.81 58.39 11.88
CA PHE A 245 -65.30 59.72 12.26
C PHE A 245 -64.23 60.81 12.08
N PHE A 246 -62.96 60.48 12.30
CA PHE A 246 -61.83 61.43 12.18
C PHE A 246 -61.23 61.48 10.78
N SER A 247 -61.28 60.39 10.01
CA SER A 247 -60.82 60.37 8.61
C SER A 247 -61.59 61.34 7.72
N HIS A 248 -62.85 61.65 8.07
CA HIS A 248 -63.67 62.66 7.39
C HIS A 248 -63.47 64.10 7.90
N MET A 249 -62.74 64.32 8.99
CA MET A 249 -62.46 65.66 9.55
C MET A 249 -61.10 66.24 9.16
N VAL A 250 -60.18 65.43 8.61
CA VAL A 250 -58.79 65.83 8.30
C VAL A 250 -58.52 65.86 6.77
N ALA A 251 -59.57 65.90 5.94
CA ALA A 251 -59.45 66.14 4.49
C ALA A 251 -59.58 67.63 4.15
#